data_AF-A0A255SY27-F1
#
_entry.id   AF-A0A255SY27-F1
#
_cell.length_a   1.000
_cell.length_b   1.000
_cell.length_c   1.000
_cell.angle_alpha   90.00
_cell.angle_beta   90.00
_cell.angle_gamma   90.00
#
_symmetry.space_group_name_H-M   'P 1'
#
loop_
_entity.id
_entity.type
_entity.pdbx_description
1 polymer ?
#
loop_
_entity_poly.entity_id
_entity_poly.type
_entity_poly.pdbx_seq_one_letter_code
_entity_poly.pdbx_strand_id
1 'polypeptide(L)'
;GYGDFYIDTYNDGELIKTYSFDFGTMALPEKLSSKTYEEFEKIDSEPNYFKCITQAFETRNILYVKFVGPNQTFYSLFYDKRNNKHVIGPSPQGTGIMIIGADNEYIYGIIYPDYIEDVSIREKIVNITKSPAIIKIQIKHEVLS
;
A
#
# COMPACT_ATOMS: atom_id res chain seq x y z
N GLY A 1 7.62 -17.64 -0.15
CA GLY A 1 6.47 -18.40 0.38
C GLY A 1 5.30 -17.47 0.61
N TYR A 2 4.08 -18.00 0.76
CA TYR A 2 2.95 -17.18 1.20
C TYR A 2 3.23 -16.68 2.64
N GLY A 3 3.20 -15.37 2.85
CA GLY A 3 3.72 -14.73 4.08
C GLY A 3 5.14 -14.18 3.98
N ASP A 4 5.84 -14.34 2.84
CA ASP A 4 7.04 -13.56 2.53
C ASP A 4 6.67 -12.33 1.71
N PHE A 5 7.20 -11.18 2.10
CA PHE A 5 6.85 -9.90 1.49
C PHE A 5 8.09 -9.27 0.91
N TYR A 6 8.21 -9.29 -0.42
CA TYR A 6 9.29 -8.65 -1.13
C TYR A 6 8.82 -8.11 -2.47
N ILE A 7 9.57 -7.14 -2.98
CA ILE A 7 9.42 -6.61 -4.33
C ILE A 7 10.75 -6.86 -5.03
N ASP A 8 10.69 -7.59 -6.13
CA ASP A 8 11.85 -7.85 -6.98
C ASP A 8 11.85 -6.89 -8.16
N THR A 9 13.03 -6.40 -8.53
CA THR A 9 13.25 -5.75 -9.81
C THR A 9 13.66 -6.82 -10.82
N TYR A 10 12.91 -6.91 -11.92
CA TYR A 10 13.31 -7.71 -13.07
C TYR A 10 14.33 -6.93 -13.90
N ASN A 11 15.55 -7.45 -14.02
CA ASN A 11 16.60 -6.89 -14.85
C ASN A 11 17.32 -7.99 -15.63
N ASP A 12 17.39 -7.85 -16.95
CA ASP A 12 18.15 -8.73 -17.84
C ASP A 12 17.90 -10.25 -17.66
N GLY A 13 16.65 -10.64 -17.40
CA GLY A 13 16.28 -12.06 -17.22
C GLY A 13 16.33 -12.55 -15.79
N GLU A 14 16.77 -11.71 -14.85
CA GLU A 14 16.90 -12.07 -13.44
C GLU A 14 15.94 -11.26 -12.56
N LEU A 15 15.40 -11.90 -11.53
CA LEU A 15 14.68 -11.23 -10.45
C LEU A 15 15.67 -10.93 -9.32
N ILE A 16 15.88 -9.64 -9.07
CA ILE A 16 16.77 -9.15 -8.01
C ILE A 16 15.90 -8.59 -6.90
N LYS A 17 16.08 -9.10 -5.67
CA LYS A 17 15.33 -8.62 -4.51
C LYS A 17 15.71 -7.19 -4.17
N THR A 18 14.75 -6.27 -4.31
CA THR A 18 14.97 -4.83 -4.11
C THR A 18 14.44 -4.37 -2.76
N TYR A 19 13.26 -4.87 -2.37
CA TYR A 19 12.64 -4.55 -1.08
C TYR A 19 12.23 -5.83 -0.36
N SER A 20 12.37 -5.83 0.97
CA SER A 20 11.85 -6.87 1.86
C SER A 20 11.08 -6.19 2.98
N PHE A 21 9.95 -6.75 3.37
CA PHE A 21 9.12 -6.24 4.46
C PHE A 21 9.09 -7.29 5.58
N ASP A 22 9.60 -6.88 6.74
CA ASP A 22 9.58 -7.70 7.95
C ASP A 22 8.44 -7.23 8.86
N PHE A 23 7.41 -8.08 8.98
CA PHE A 23 6.28 -7.85 9.88
C PHE A 23 6.45 -8.54 11.24
N GLY A 24 7.63 -9.14 11.51
CA GLY A 24 7.94 -9.83 12.75
C GLY A 24 6.88 -10.87 13.12
N THR A 25 6.32 -10.75 14.32
CA THR A 25 5.27 -11.67 14.82
C THR A 25 3.93 -11.54 14.13
N MET A 26 3.73 -10.49 13.30
CA MET A 26 2.53 -10.30 12.48
C MET A 26 2.67 -10.91 11.08
N ALA A 27 3.83 -11.44 10.72
CA ALA A 27 3.98 -12.27 9.54
C ALA A 27 3.33 -13.64 9.75
N LEU A 28 2.88 -14.28 8.67
CA LEU A 28 2.33 -15.62 8.76
C LEU A 28 3.44 -16.60 9.23
N PRO A 29 3.21 -17.37 10.31
CA PRO A 29 4.17 -18.36 10.78
C PRO A 29 4.49 -19.41 9.71
N GLU A 30 5.77 -19.77 9.55
CA GLU A 30 6.24 -20.75 8.55
C GLU A 30 5.52 -22.11 8.65
N LYS A 31 5.15 -22.53 9.87
CA LYS A 31 4.39 -23.75 10.14
C LYS A 31 2.97 -23.76 9.53
N LEU A 32 2.45 -22.58 9.17
CA LEU A 32 1.16 -22.38 8.51
C LEU A 32 1.32 -22.17 7.00
N SER A 33 2.46 -22.51 6.40
CA SER A 33 2.62 -22.48 4.95
C SER A 33 1.80 -23.60 4.27
N SER A 34 0.86 -23.22 3.41
CA SER A 34 -0.04 -24.13 2.68
C SER A 34 0.69 -24.98 1.65
N LYS A 35 0.33 -26.25 1.51
CA LYS A 35 0.80 -27.12 0.41
C LYS A 35 -0.30 -27.41 -0.63
N THR A 36 -1.55 -27.11 -0.29
CA THR A 36 -2.73 -27.29 -1.15
C THR A 36 -3.61 -26.04 -1.19
N TYR A 37 -4.50 -25.95 -2.19
CA TYR A 37 -5.40 -24.80 -2.36
C TYR A 37 -6.45 -24.67 -1.24
N GLU A 38 -7.03 -25.78 -0.75
CA GLU A 38 -7.96 -25.74 0.39
C GLU A 38 -7.30 -25.27 1.70
N GLU A 39 -6.01 -25.60 1.90
CA GLU A 39 -5.24 -25.07 3.02
C GLU A 39 -4.99 -23.58 2.85
N PHE A 40 -4.70 -23.12 1.63
CA PHE A 40 -4.53 -21.72 1.32
C PHE A 40 -5.75 -20.90 1.71
N GLU A 41 -6.98 -21.31 1.35
CA GLU A 41 -8.19 -20.55 1.71
C GLU A 41 -8.38 -20.42 3.22
N LYS A 42 -8.10 -21.50 3.97
CA LYS A 42 -8.13 -21.46 5.44
C LYS A 42 -7.10 -20.47 5.99
N ILE A 43 -5.88 -20.51 5.47
CA ILE A 43 -4.78 -19.64 5.89
C ILE A 43 -5.04 -18.17 5.50
N ASP A 44 -5.60 -17.92 4.32
CA ASP A 44 -5.98 -16.58 3.85
C ASP A 44 -7.06 -15.98 4.76
N SER A 45 -7.98 -16.81 5.26
CA SER A 45 -9.02 -16.42 6.21
C SER A 45 -8.52 -16.12 7.64
N GLU A 46 -7.29 -16.49 8.00
CA GLU A 46 -6.77 -16.27 9.36
C GLU A 46 -6.68 -14.77 9.70
N PRO A 47 -7.29 -14.29 10.80
CA PRO A 47 -7.46 -12.86 11.02
C PRO A 47 -6.22 -12.12 11.51
N ASN A 48 -5.16 -12.82 11.93
CA ASN A 48 -4.10 -12.20 12.75
C ASN A 48 -2.84 -11.77 11.99
N TYR A 49 -2.75 -12.04 10.70
CA TYR A 49 -1.49 -11.93 9.96
C TYR A 49 -1.61 -11.05 8.73
N PHE A 50 -0.49 -10.42 8.36
CA PHE A 50 -0.33 -9.90 7.01
C PHE A 50 -0.35 -11.05 6.00
N LYS A 51 -0.93 -10.80 4.83
CA LYS A 51 -1.24 -11.82 3.82
C LYS A 51 -0.43 -11.65 2.56
N CYS A 52 -0.65 -10.52 1.87
CA CYS A 52 0.00 -10.25 0.60
C CYS A 52 0.19 -8.74 0.36
N ILE A 53 1.10 -8.42 -0.57
CA ILE A 53 1.17 -7.11 -1.22
C ILE A 53 0.14 -7.12 -2.35
N THR A 54 -0.76 -6.14 -2.36
CA THR A 54 -1.78 -6.00 -3.42
C THR A 54 -1.40 -4.93 -4.44
N GLN A 55 -0.61 -3.94 -4.04
CA GLN A 55 -0.15 -2.86 -4.91
C GLN A 55 1.23 -2.39 -4.47
N ALA A 56 2.09 -2.04 -5.43
CA ALA A 56 3.33 -1.34 -5.19
C ALA A 56 3.55 -0.32 -6.30
N PHE A 57 3.81 0.93 -5.93
CA PHE A 57 4.11 2.02 -6.86
C PHE A 57 5.32 2.78 -6.36
N GLU A 58 6.25 3.08 -7.26
CA GLU A 58 7.53 3.65 -6.91
C GLU A 58 7.79 4.91 -7.74
N THR A 59 8.14 6.00 -7.04
CA THR A 59 8.75 7.19 -7.63
C THR A 59 10.26 7.15 -7.37
N ARG A 60 11.02 8.16 -7.83
CA ARG A 60 12.44 8.28 -7.50
C ARG A 60 12.71 8.32 -5.99
N ASN A 61 11.79 8.85 -5.20
CA ASN A 61 12.02 9.15 -3.79
C ASN A 61 11.09 8.40 -2.83
N ILE A 62 9.94 7.92 -3.30
CA ILE A 62 8.93 7.29 -2.46
C ILE A 62 8.58 5.92 -3.03
N LEU A 63 8.50 4.92 -2.15
CA LEU A 63 7.84 3.65 -2.43
C LEU A 63 6.50 3.63 -1.66
N TYR A 64 5.39 3.50 -2.40
CA TYR A 64 4.09 3.19 -1.83
C TYR A 64 3.82 1.69 -1.96
N VAL A 65 3.35 1.07 -0.88
CA VAL A 65 2.94 -0.33 -0.88
C VAL A 65 1.61 -0.48 -0.17
N LYS A 66 0.72 -1.28 -0.74
CA LYS A 66 -0.54 -1.67 -0.12
C LYS A 66 -0.50 -3.14 0.25
N PHE A 67 -0.84 -3.44 1.50
CA PHE A 67 -0.90 -4.80 2.03
C PHE A 67 -2.32 -5.16 2.42
N VAL A 68 -2.64 -6.45 2.37
CA VAL A 68 -3.73 -7.02 3.17
C VAL A 68 -3.14 -7.45 4.50
N GLY A 69 -3.61 -6.82 5.57
CA GLY A 69 -3.21 -7.07 6.95
C GLY A 69 -4.23 -7.91 7.73
N PRO A 70 -4.09 -7.93 9.06
CA PRO A 70 -5.03 -8.56 9.96
C PRO A 70 -6.49 -8.11 9.72
N ASN A 71 -7.43 -9.03 9.93
CA ASN A 71 -8.87 -8.82 9.75
C ASN A 71 -9.23 -8.30 8.34
N GLN A 72 -8.47 -8.71 7.31
CA GLN A 72 -8.61 -8.25 5.92
C GLN A 72 -8.55 -6.73 5.78
N THR A 73 -7.91 -6.05 6.73
CA THR A 73 -7.75 -4.60 6.70
C THR A 73 -6.63 -4.25 5.73
N PHE A 74 -6.90 -3.34 4.81
CA PHE A 74 -5.84 -2.81 3.95
C PHE A 74 -4.92 -1.89 4.75
N TYR A 75 -3.62 -2.03 4.54
CA TYR A 75 -2.60 -1.13 5.09
C TYR A 75 -1.89 -0.41 3.95
N SER A 76 -1.58 0.86 4.16
CA SER A 76 -0.77 1.67 3.25
C SER A 76 0.57 1.98 3.91
N LEU A 77 1.65 1.70 3.20
CA LEU A 77 3.01 2.08 3.57
C LEU A 77 3.52 3.11 2.59
N PHE A 78 4.15 4.17 3.12
CA PHE A 78 4.95 5.11 2.35
C PHE A 78 6.37 5.08 2.91
N TYR A 79 7.33 4.70 2.08
CA TYR A 79 8.75 4.66 2.41
C TYR A 79 9.49 5.79 1.68
N ASP A 80 10.10 6.69 2.44
CA ASP A 80 11.02 7.73 1.96
C ASP A 80 12.43 7.14 1.78
N LYS A 81 12.77 6.89 0.52
CA LYS A 81 14.04 6.30 0.11
C LYS A 81 15.25 7.17 0.43
N ARG A 82 15.04 8.48 0.65
CA ARG A 82 16.14 9.43 0.88
C ARG A 82 16.57 9.46 2.34
N ASN A 83 15.62 9.24 3.25
CA ASN A 83 15.86 9.29 4.70
C ASN A 83 15.81 7.92 5.37
N ASN A 84 15.51 6.86 4.60
CA ASN A 84 15.27 5.51 5.11
C ASN A 84 14.20 5.49 6.23
N LYS A 85 13.12 6.26 6.03
CA LYS A 85 11.99 6.36 6.96
C LYS A 85 10.73 5.85 6.29
N HIS A 86 9.83 5.25 7.05
CA HIS A 86 8.53 4.85 6.55
C HIS A 86 7.43 5.18 7.54
N VAL A 87 6.23 5.38 7.01
CA VAL A 87 4.98 5.31 7.77
C VAL A 87 4.17 4.14 7.23
N ILE A 88 3.57 3.38 8.13
CA ILE A 88 2.62 2.33 7.80
C ILE A 88 1.43 2.44 8.73
N GLY A 89 0.23 2.24 8.19
CA GLY A 89 -0.99 2.19 8.97
C GLY A 89 -2.16 1.65 8.14
N PRO A 90 -3.30 1.38 8.79
CA PRO A 90 -4.53 1.05 8.06
C PRO A 90 -4.78 2.11 6.99
N SER A 91 -5.09 1.68 5.77
CA SER A 91 -5.47 2.57 4.69
C SER A 91 -6.66 3.40 5.18
N PRO A 92 -6.52 4.74 5.25
CA PRO A 92 -7.51 5.57 5.90
C PRO A 92 -8.82 5.51 5.12
N GLN A 93 -9.86 5.02 5.80
CA GLN A 93 -11.23 5.08 5.30
C GLN A 93 -11.65 6.56 5.23
N GLY A 94 -12.52 6.91 4.29
CA GLY A 94 -13.04 8.26 4.20
C GLY A 94 -12.10 9.33 3.64
N THR A 95 -10.92 8.98 3.11
CA THR A 95 -10.09 9.97 2.38
C THR A 95 -10.61 10.26 0.98
N GLY A 96 -11.47 9.39 0.44
CA GLY A 96 -11.92 9.45 -0.94
C GLY A 96 -10.81 9.29 -1.98
N ILE A 97 -9.59 8.86 -1.59
CA ILE A 97 -8.45 8.73 -2.51
C ILE A 97 -8.10 7.26 -2.73
N MET A 98 -8.01 6.87 -4.00
CA MET A 98 -7.49 5.56 -4.43
C MET A 98 -6.19 5.76 -5.20
N ILE A 99 -5.08 5.18 -4.74
CA ILE A 99 -3.81 5.20 -5.47
C ILE A 99 -3.87 4.23 -6.65
N ILE A 100 -3.45 4.71 -7.82
CA ILE A 100 -3.54 3.97 -9.09
C ILE A 100 -2.23 3.87 -9.88
N GLY A 101 -1.19 4.60 -9.49
CA GLY A 101 0.06 4.60 -10.24
C GLY A 101 1.13 5.49 -9.65
N ALA A 102 2.29 5.52 -10.32
CA ALA A 102 3.37 6.47 -10.08
C ALA A 102 4.16 6.72 -11.37
N ASP A 103 4.82 7.87 -11.43
CA ASP A 103 5.97 8.11 -12.32
C ASP A 103 7.20 8.46 -11.48
N ASN A 104 8.28 8.94 -12.11
CA ASN A 104 9.52 9.28 -11.42
C ASN A 104 9.35 10.35 -10.32
N GLU A 105 8.31 11.18 -10.35
CA GLU A 105 8.14 12.32 -9.47
C GLU A 105 6.88 12.23 -8.60
N TYR A 106 5.77 11.74 -9.15
CA TYR A 106 4.45 11.78 -8.53
C TYR A 106 3.85 10.40 -8.33
N ILE A 107 3.07 10.28 -7.26
CA ILE A 107 2.08 9.21 -7.12
C ILE A 107 0.78 9.71 -7.75
N TYR A 108 0.08 8.84 -8.46
CA TYR A 108 -1.22 9.12 -9.06
C TYR A 108 -2.34 8.49 -8.25
N GLY A 109 -3.42 9.23 -8.07
CA GLY A 109 -4.64 8.73 -7.44
C GLY A 109 -5.89 9.17 -8.18
N ILE A 110 -7.01 8.50 -7.89
CA ILE A 110 -8.35 8.99 -8.20
C ILE A 110 -8.94 9.52 -6.91
N ILE A 111 -9.41 10.77 -6.93
CA ILE A 111 -10.18 11.35 -5.84
C ILE A 111 -11.67 11.23 -6.15
N TYR A 112 -12.45 10.77 -5.19
CA TYR A 112 -13.90 10.62 -5.23
C TYR A 112 -14.50 11.57 -4.19
N PRO A 113 -14.96 12.78 -4.57
CA PRO A 113 -15.39 13.81 -3.63
C PRO A 113 -16.46 13.34 -2.64
N ASP A 114 -17.42 12.53 -3.10
CA ASP A 114 -18.53 12.02 -2.28
C ASP A 114 -18.09 11.04 -1.18
N TYR A 115 -16.88 10.48 -1.29
CA TYR A 115 -16.33 9.51 -0.34
C TYR A 115 -15.34 10.14 0.66
N ILE A 116 -15.21 11.48 0.64
CA ILE A 116 -14.40 12.22 1.59
C ILE A 116 -15.24 12.47 2.84
N GLU A 117 -14.88 11.87 3.97
CA GLU A 117 -15.61 12.01 5.24
C GLU A 117 -15.40 13.39 5.89
N ASP A 118 -14.16 13.90 5.85
CA ASP A 118 -13.85 15.25 6.35
C ASP A 118 -14.59 16.30 5.52
N VAL A 119 -15.62 16.89 6.13
CA VAL A 119 -16.51 17.88 5.48
C VAL A 119 -15.72 19.07 4.95
N SER A 120 -14.72 19.54 5.70
CA SER A 120 -13.94 20.72 5.33
C SER A 120 -13.05 20.46 4.11
N ILE A 121 -12.50 19.25 3.99
CA ILE A 121 -11.73 18.82 2.82
C ILE A 121 -12.69 18.57 1.65
N ARG A 122 -13.81 17.88 1.91
CA ARG A 122 -14.83 17.58 0.89
C ARG A 122 -15.33 18.84 0.22
N GLU A 123 -15.71 19.87 0.99
CA GLU A 123 -16.19 21.15 0.44
C GLU A 123 -15.15 21.82 -0.45
N LYS A 124 -13.87 21.81 -0.06
CA LYS A 124 -12.77 22.35 -0.88
C LYS A 124 -12.63 21.58 -2.19
N ILE A 125 -12.70 20.26 -2.16
CA ILE A 125 -12.57 19.42 -3.36
C ILE A 125 -13.79 19.55 -4.26
N VAL A 126 -15.01 19.55 -3.72
CA VAL A 126 -16.27 19.69 -4.48
C VAL A 126 -16.33 21.02 -5.24
N ASN A 127 -15.72 22.08 -4.69
CA ASN A 127 -15.58 23.37 -5.37
C ASN A 127 -14.63 23.33 -6.58
N ILE A 128 -13.72 22.34 -6.63
CA ILE A 128 -12.79 22.11 -7.75
C ILE A 128 -13.39 21.13 -8.75
N THR A 129 -13.90 19.99 -8.27
CA THR A 129 -14.51 18.94 -9.08
C THR A 129 -15.62 18.25 -8.31
N LYS A 130 -16.74 18.01 -8.99
CA LYS A 130 -17.86 17.20 -8.46
C LYS A 130 -17.79 15.74 -8.91
N SER A 131 -16.97 15.44 -9.91
CA SER A 131 -16.79 14.10 -10.46
C SER A 131 -15.48 13.48 -9.97
N PRO A 132 -15.34 12.14 -10.02
CA PRO A 132 -14.06 11.50 -9.82
C PRO A 132 -13.00 12.08 -10.75
N ALA A 133 -11.84 12.40 -10.21
CA ALA A 133 -10.76 13.04 -10.96
C ALA A 133 -9.42 12.38 -10.67
N ILE A 134 -8.55 12.32 -11.69
CA ILE A 134 -7.17 11.88 -11.51
C ILE A 134 -6.39 13.05 -10.91
N ILE A 135 -5.66 12.76 -9.83
CA ILE A 135 -4.82 13.72 -9.12
C ILE A 135 -3.36 13.25 -9.13
N LYS A 136 -2.45 14.23 -9.13
CA LYS A 136 -1.04 14.04 -8.83
C LYS A 136 -0.81 14.32 -7.36
N ILE A 137 -0.17 13.38 -6.67
CA ILE A 137 0.13 13.44 -5.24
C ILE A 137 1.63 13.57 -5.10
N GLN A 138 2.06 14.68 -4.52
CA GLN A 138 3.44 14.89 -4.11
C GLN A 138 3.53 14.71 -2.60
N ILE A 139 4.25 13.68 -2.17
CA ILE A 139 4.46 13.43 -0.74
C ILE A 139 5.65 14.27 -0.28
N LYS A 140 5.38 15.18 0.65
CA LYS A 140 6.41 15.99 1.27
C LYS A 140 7.12 15.19 2.34
N HIS A 141 8.44 15.29 2.33
CA HIS A 141 9.33 14.51 3.21
C HIS A 141 9.18 14.85 4.69
N GLU A 142 8.82 16.09 4.99
CA GLU A 142 8.52 16.58 6.34
C GLU A 142 7.34 15.84 6.99
N VAL A 143 6.49 15.17 6.21
CA VAL A 143 5.34 14.41 6.72
C VAL A 143 5.75 13.02 7.21
N LEU A 144 6.93 12.54 6.79
CA LEU A 144 7.44 11.19 7.12
C LEU A 144 8.61 11.23 8.13
N SER A 145 8.96 12.42 8.63
CA SER A 145 10.12 12.66 9.50
C SER A 145 9.80 12.58 10.98
#